data_AF-A0A240UJV3-F1
#
_entry.id   AF-A0A240UJV3-F1
#
_cell.length_a   1.000
_cell.length_b   1.000
_cell.length_c   1.000
_cell.angle_alpha   90.00
_cell.angle_beta   90.00
_cell.angle_gamma   90.00
#
_symmetry.space_group_name_H-M   'P 1'
#
loop_
_entity.id
_entity.type
_entity.pdbx_description
1 polymer ?
#
loop_
_entity_poly.entity_id
_entity_poly.type
_entity_poly.pdbx_seq_one_letter_code
_entity_poly.pdbx_strand_id
1 'polypeptide(L)'
;MFSARLLIRRRKNPDEPRVRLEREGRDRIRRITQAMNKVPWTNSAMQIIWVSGPVTLLGAWVGYLLGYGRGPSMENYVFFISYALITGLAGIIANFAHHLTRGRKHERAAARVSQVLDTLPELVLITRNLIVESLEGDARRREAAAMLLRKHDLAPEGVELAAIELLDDEESARRIAQIDVYRRVGMQSRIRDLVGLYREHIDPRLNELADVAPEAISLLRDRFAGRAPDLHQGVARDENFIERVLAAIEQDNALLMTLQDVEEMIILAFELLCGRRIPMLTFEYRGRWHLARALDALEQTRSRYRIQQATGLSRLKALTVYLAEQSGTLVEDAAAGLRAETLTARCRQAMDALSEQIEHLASGVKQGRSDLRPELRERAEILTNAIKLFRSVQENYGQIARSHATLIRHSQRWEAITEQMNDKATHLQVGPGKRGLRIHENHIELTDGEKARVCRHLARYLNETRADRERYHQQDHGSQGATTSGYIAMAKHLAIEIALALEPYIHLSRPEVQRAINATNAAYFGHLEPDLSAAAKATLGAAMVNEINDDLSRSAESLAIALVRHYRVALEPEAINFLIRQYGARASTLNILSNIDQTAHRNISLLSQRPAGIGTVPRRWYRALIKAKRALN
;
A
#
# COMPACT_ATOMS: atom_id res chain seq x y z
N MET A 1 6.20 71.55 -5.87
CA MET A 1 7.23 70.51 -6.04
C MET A 1 6.96 69.39 -5.02
N PHE A 2 6.11 68.42 -5.33
CA PHE A 2 6.08 67.14 -4.61
C PHE A 2 5.57 66.06 -5.58
N SER A 3 6.39 65.04 -5.76
CA SER A 3 6.33 64.06 -6.84
C SER A 3 5.41 62.90 -6.44
N ALA A 4 4.46 62.57 -7.32
CA ALA A 4 3.58 61.41 -7.18
C ALA A 4 4.36 60.13 -7.51
N ARG A 5 4.58 59.26 -6.50
CA ARG A 5 4.97 57.86 -6.72
C ARG A 5 3.72 56.98 -6.65
N LEU A 6 3.22 56.60 -7.83
CA LEU A 6 2.30 55.50 -8.04
C LEU A 6 2.93 54.20 -7.51
N LEU A 7 2.43 53.70 -6.40
CA LEU A 7 2.60 52.31 -5.97
C LEU A 7 1.79 51.42 -6.93
N ILE A 8 2.46 50.89 -7.95
CA ILE A 8 1.95 49.81 -8.79
C ILE A 8 1.79 48.58 -7.88
N ARG A 9 0.59 48.40 -7.34
CA ARG A 9 0.17 47.18 -6.65
C ARG A 9 0.08 46.09 -7.71
N ARG A 10 1.14 45.29 -7.84
CA ARG A 10 1.17 44.07 -8.65
C ARG A 10 -0.05 43.22 -8.27
N ARG A 11 -1.06 43.14 -9.15
CA ARG A 11 -2.12 42.13 -9.05
C ARG A 11 -1.43 40.78 -9.11
N LYS A 12 -1.37 40.05 -7.99
CA LYS A 12 -1.05 38.61 -8.00
C LYS A 12 -2.12 37.95 -8.86
N ASN A 13 -1.72 37.41 -10.01
CA ASN A 13 -2.63 36.63 -10.85
C ASN A 13 -3.03 35.37 -10.07
N PRO A 14 -4.32 35.02 -9.98
CA PRO A 14 -4.78 33.80 -9.30
C PRO A 14 -4.22 32.51 -9.93
N ASP A 15 -3.69 32.59 -11.15
CA ASP A 15 -3.03 31.48 -11.84
C ASP A 15 -1.56 31.28 -11.44
N GLU A 16 -0.89 32.27 -10.85
CA GLU A 16 0.51 32.13 -10.40
C GLU A 16 0.73 31.01 -9.37
N PRO A 17 -0.09 30.86 -8.31
CA PRO A 17 0.08 29.77 -7.35
C PRO A 17 -0.20 28.40 -7.99
N ARG A 18 -1.24 28.28 -8.84
CA ARG A 18 -1.56 27.03 -9.54
C ARG A 18 -0.43 26.59 -10.47
N VAL A 19 0.12 27.52 -11.27
CA VAL A 19 1.24 27.25 -12.18
C VAL A 19 2.51 26.84 -11.42
N ARG A 20 2.75 27.37 -10.22
CA ARG A 20 3.90 26.97 -9.37
C ARG A 20 3.73 25.55 -8.81
N LEU A 21 2.56 25.24 -8.24
CA LEU A 21 2.25 23.90 -7.70
C LEU A 21 2.39 22.81 -8.76
N GLU A 22 1.94 23.08 -9.99
CA GLU A 22 2.08 22.15 -11.10
C GLU A 22 3.53 21.92 -11.52
N ARG A 23 4.37 22.97 -11.54
CA ARG A 23 5.79 22.84 -11.90
C ARG A 23 6.52 21.97 -10.88
N GLU A 24 6.37 22.27 -9.60
CA GLU A 24 7.00 21.52 -8.50
C GLU A 24 6.54 20.05 -8.46
N GLY A 25 5.24 19.82 -8.74
CA GLY A 25 4.65 18.48 -8.81
C GLY A 25 5.20 17.67 -9.98
N ARG A 26 5.30 18.27 -11.18
CA ARG A 26 5.91 17.64 -12.35
C ARG A 26 7.38 17.29 -12.11
N ASP A 27 8.14 18.18 -11.47
CA ASP A 27 9.54 17.90 -11.12
C ASP A 27 9.68 16.74 -10.14
N ARG A 28 8.74 16.61 -9.19
CA ARG A 28 8.70 15.46 -8.28
C ARG A 28 8.39 14.15 -9.01
N ILE A 29 7.36 14.12 -9.85
CA ILE A 29 7.04 12.96 -10.69
C ILE A 29 8.27 12.58 -11.54
N ARG A 30 8.96 13.59 -12.09
CA ARG A 30 10.19 13.39 -12.86
C ARG A 30 11.32 12.77 -12.02
N ARG A 31 11.56 13.24 -10.78
CA ARG A 31 12.57 12.67 -9.87
C ARG A 31 12.30 11.19 -9.56
N ILE A 32 11.05 10.86 -9.20
CA ILE A 32 10.60 9.48 -8.97
C ILE A 32 10.88 8.61 -10.20
N THR A 33 10.55 9.12 -11.38
CA THR A 33 10.73 8.40 -12.65
C THR A 33 12.21 8.23 -13.03
N GLN A 34 13.06 9.22 -12.74
CA GLN A 34 14.51 9.18 -13.05
C GLN A 34 15.28 8.20 -12.14
N ALA A 35 14.86 8.03 -10.89
CA ALA A 35 15.52 7.14 -9.92
C ALA A 35 15.53 5.66 -10.36
N MET A 36 14.57 5.24 -11.18
CA MET A 36 14.44 3.85 -11.64
C MET A 36 15.59 3.36 -12.54
N ASN A 37 16.35 4.27 -13.16
CA ASN A 37 17.24 3.95 -14.28
C ASN A 37 18.69 4.46 -14.11
N LYS A 38 19.15 4.77 -12.88
CA LYS A 38 20.56 5.12 -12.64
C LYS A 38 21.49 3.91 -12.90
N VAL A 39 21.87 3.71 -14.16
CA VAL A 39 23.05 2.95 -14.56
C VAL A 39 24.07 3.97 -15.08
N PRO A 40 25.26 4.09 -14.49
CA PRO A 40 26.25 5.08 -14.91
C PRO A 40 26.79 4.74 -16.31
N TRP A 41 26.41 5.55 -17.30
CA TRP A 41 26.64 5.37 -18.74
C TRP A 41 28.08 5.66 -19.19
N THR A 42 28.81 6.50 -18.46
CA THR A 42 30.19 6.89 -18.79
C THR A 42 31.15 5.70 -18.82
N ASN A 43 30.91 4.69 -17.97
CA ASN A 43 31.77 3.51 -17.92
C ASN A 43 31.48 2.53 -19.08
N SER A 44 30.23 2.38 -19.52
CA SER A 44 29.88 1.45 -20.60
C SER A 44 30.24 1.96 -21.99
N ALA A 45 30.12 3.28 -22.26
CA ALA A 45 30.54 3.85 -23.54
C ALA A 45 32.07 3.81 -23.70
N MET A 46 32.81 4.14 -22.63
CA MET A 46 34.27 4.03 -22.59
C MET A 46 34.72 2.56 -22.77
N GLN A 47 34.03 1.60 -22.15
CA GLN A 47 34.29 0.17 -22.33
C GLN A 47 34.07 -0.28 -23.79
N ILE A 48 33.01 0.18 -24.45
CA ILE A 48 32.76 -0.18 -25.86
C ILE A 48 33.90 0.35 -26.74
N ILE A 49 34.32 1.60 -26.56
CA ILE A 49 35.43 2.21 -27.32
C ILE A 49 36.76 1.50 -27.02
N TRP A 50 37.00 1.16 -25.76
CA TRP A 50 38.21 0.46 -25.32
C TRP A 50 38.29 -0.98 -25.86
N VAL A 51 37.17 -1.70 -25.85
CA VAL A 51 37.10 -3.08 -26.35
C VAL A 51 37.12 -3.12 -27.88
N SER A 52 36.49 -2.16 -28.56
CA SER A 52 36.40 -2.16 -30.03
C SER A 52 37.65 -1.70 -30.74
N GLY A 53 38.56 -0.94 -30.09
CA GLY A 53 39.78 -0.41 -30.73
C GLY A 53 41.08 -1.03 -30.20
N PRO A 54 41.61 -0.57 -29.05
CA PRO A 54 42.90 -1.01 -28.53
C PRO A 54 43.01 -2.52 -28.28
N VAL A 55 41.97 -3.13 -27.69
CA VAL A 55 41.98 -4.55 -27.31
C VAL A 55 41.93 -5.47 -28.53
N THR A 56 41.12 -5.14 -29.54
CA THR A 56 41.05 -5.86 -30.81
C THR A 56 42.33 -5.74 -31.62
N LEU A 57 42.97 -4.56 -31.65
CA LEU A 57 44.28 -4.37 -32.29
C LEU A 57 45.40 -5.17 -31.59
N LEU A 58 45.43 -5.14 -30.25
CA LEU A 58 46.39 -5.95 -29.47
C LEU A 58 46.16 -7.45 -29.66
N GLY A 59 44.90 -7.89 -29.63
CA GLY A 59 44.53 -9.28 -29.88
C GLY A 59 44.92 -9.75 -31.28
N ALA A 60 44.69 -8.91 -32.30
CA ALA A 60 45.11 -9.18 -33.67
C ALA A 60 46.64 -9.27 -33.79
N TRP A 61 47.38 -8.38 -33.13
CA TRP A 61 48.84 -8.37 -33.13
C TRP A 61 49.42 -9.63 -32.47
N VAL A 62 48.94 -9.97 -31.27
CA VAL A 62 49.36 -11.18 -30.53
C VAL A 62 48.97 -12.45 -31.28
N GLY A 63 47.77 -12.50 -31.86
CA GLY A 63 47.31 -13.64 -32.66
C GLY A 63 48.15 -13.88 -33.90
N TYR A 64 48.55 -12.81 -34.61
CA TYR A 64 49.45 -12.93 -35.76
C TYR A 64 50.86 -13.37 -35.37
N LEU A 65 51.37 -12.85 -34.25
CA LEU A 65 52.67 -13.22 -33.72
C LEU A 65 52.73 -14.71 -33.35
N LEU A 66 51.68 -15.22 -32.69
CA LEU A 66 51.58 -16.63 -32.29
C LEU A 66 51.30 -17.57 -33.46
N GLY A 67 50.47 -17.16 -34.42
CA GLY A 67 50.06 -18.01 -35.54
C GLY A 67 51.07 -18.07 -36.69
N TYR A 68 51.75 -16.96 -36.98
CA TYR A 68 52.59 -16.82 -38.17
C TYR A 68 54.03 -16.37 -37.88
N GLY A 69 54.39 -16.15 -36.61
CA GLY A 69 55.76 -15.76 -36.20
C GLY A 69 56.20 -14.37 -36.67
N ARG A 70 55.29 -13.58 -37.24
CA ARG A 70 55.56 -12.23 -37.78
C ARG A 70 54.39 -11.29 -37.50
N GLY A 71 54.69 -9.99 -37.46
CA GLY A 71 53.66 -8.96 -37.31
C GLY A 71 52.66 -8.94 -38.48
N PRO A 72 51.46 -8.37 -38.28
CA PRO A 72 50.45 -8.26 -39.33
C PRO A 72 50.97 -7.44 -40.53
N SER A 73 50.58 -7.84 -41.75
CA SER A 73 50.81 -7.02 -42.97
C SER A 73 49.91 -5.79 -42.99
N MET A 74 50.27 -4.78 -43.80
CA MET A 74 49.49 -3.53 -43.92
C MET A 74 48.03 -3.77 -44.33
N GLU A 75 47.77 -4.73 -45.21
CA GLU A 75 46.41 -5.10 -45.63
C GLU A 75 45.57 -5.63 -44.45
N ASN A 76 46.18 -6.43 -43.57
CA ASN A 76 45.50 -6.96 -42.38
C ASN A 76 45.22 -5.85 -41.35
N TYR A 77 46.13 -4.89 -41.18
CA TYR A 77 45.88 -3.73 -40.33
C TYR A 77 44.66 -2.94 -40.80
N VAL A 78 44.56 -2.68 -42.11
CA VAL A 78 43.39 -2.00 -42.69
C VAL A 78 42.12 -2.80 -42.39
N PHE A 79 42.12 -4.12 -42.59
CA PHE A 79 40.98 -4.98 -42.28
C PHE A 79 40.55 -4.89 -40.81
N PHE A 80 41.46 -5.03 -39.85
CA PHE A 80 41.13 -4.96 -38.43
C PHE A 80 40.66 -3.58 -37.98
N ILE A 81 41.25 -2.51 -38.52
CA ILE A 81 40.82 -1.13 -38.25
C ILE A 81 39.42 -0.90 -38.82
N SER A 82 39.13 -1.37 -40.04
CA SER A 82 37.79 -1.28 -40.64
C SER A 82 36.76 -2.08 -39.83
N TYR A 83 37.09 -3.29 -39.41
CA TYR A 83 36.22 -4.13 -38.58
C TYR A 83 35.94 -3.49 -37.20
N ALA A 84 36.97 -2.95 -36.56
CA ALA A 84 36.88 -2.21 -35.30
C ALA A 84 35.98 -0.98 -35.42
N LEU A 85 36.14 -0.21 -36.51
CA LEU A 85 35.33 0.97 -36.79
C LEU A 85 33.86 0.61 -37.00
N ILE A 86 33.58 -0.41 -37.81
CA ILE A 86 32.21 -0.87 -38.08
C ILE A 86 31.56 -1.43 -36.81
N THR A 87 32.29 -2.21 -36.01
CA THR A 87 31.76 -2.79 -34.77
C THR A 87 31.53 -1.71 -33.71
N GLY A 88 32.43 -0.73 -33.59
CA GLY A 88 32.25 0.45 -32.74
C GLY A 88 31.03 1.27 -33.16
N LEU A 89 30.87 1.52 -34.46
CA LEU A 89 29.72 2.24 -35.01
C LEU A 89 28.41 1.48 -34.79
N ALA A 90 28.39 0.16 -35.00
CA ALA A 90 27.25 -0.69 -34.72
C ALA A 90 26.88 -0.68 -33.23
N GLY A 91 27.88 -0.68 -32.34
CA GLY A 91 27.69 -0.51 -30.90
C GLY A 91 27.07 0.84 -30.53
N ILE A 92 27.52 1.92 -31.16
CA ILE A 92 26.95 3.27 -30.98
C ILE A 92 25.50 3.32 -31.48
N ILE A 93 25.21 2.76 -32.66
CA ILE A 93 23.86 2.71 -33.24
C ILE A 93 22.92 1.86 -32.39
N ALA A 94 23.35 0.69 -31.94
CA ALA A 94 22.57 -0.17 -31.04
C ALA A 94 22.26 0.55 -29.71
N ASN A 95 23.22 1.31 -29.18
CA ASN A 95 23.01 2.12 -27.98
C ASN A 95 22.01 3.25 -28.25
N PHE A 96 22.13 3.96 -29.37
CA PHE A 96 21.19 5.01 -29.78
C PHE A 96 19.76 4.48 -29.97
N ALA A 97 19.58 3.33 -30.62
CA ALA A 97 18.29 2.64 -30.72
C ALA A 97 17.73 2.22 -29.35
N HIS A 98 18.60 1.81 -28.42
CA HIS A 98 18.23 1.53 -27.04
C HIS A 98 17.78 2.79 -26.28
N HIS A 99 18.37 3.95 -26.58
CA HIS A 99 17.96 5.25 -26.02
C HIS A 99 16.62 5.74 -26.55
N LEU A 100 16.36 5.60 -27.85
CA LEU A 100 15.05 5.91 -28.46
C LEU A 100 13.91 5.10 -27.84
N THR A 101 14.15 3.81 -27.55
CA THR A 101 13.15 2.96 -26.88
C THR A 101 13.00 3.24 -25.38
N ARG A 102 13.96 3.92 -24.72
CA ARG A 102 13.89 4.33 -23.31
C ARG A 102 13.00 5.55 -23.07
N GLY A 103 12.91 6.49 -24.02
CA GLY A 103 12.01 7.67 -23.90
C GLY A 103 10.57 7.24 -23.62
N ARG A 104 10.05 6.31 -24.43
CA ARG A 104 8.71 5.71 -24.23
C ARG A 104 8.55 4.99 -22.90
N LYS A 105 9.63 4.37 -22.36
CA LYS A 105 9.59 3.71 -21.04
C LYS A 105 9.49 4.74 -19.90
N HIS A 106 10.18 5.88 -20.04
CA HIS A 106 10.09 6.97 -19.07
C HIS A 106 8.72 7.62 -19.06
N GLU A 107 8.16 7.93 -20.24
CA GLU A 107 6.80 8.45 -20.36
C GLU A 107 5.77 7.50 -19.73
N ARG A 108 5.86 6.19 -20.01
CA ARG A 108 4.97 5.20 -19.38
C ARG A 108 5.14 5.11 -17.87
N ALA A 109 6.36 5.25 -17.35
CA ALA A 109 6.60 5.22 -15.91
C ALA A 109 6.06 6.49 -15.23
N ALA A 110 6.29 7.67 -15.82
CA ALA A 110 5.72 8.93 -15.35
C ALA A 110 4.19 8.91 -15.39
N ALA A 111 3.59 8.36 -16.46
CA ALA A 111 2.14 8.20 -16.59
C ALA A 111 1.57 7.30 -15.48
N ARG A 112 2.24 6.20 -15.13
CA ARG A 112 1.81 5.33 -14.02
C ARG A 112 1.91 6.02 -12.65
N VAL A 113 3.00 6.76 -12.41
CA VAL A 113 3.16 7.53 -11.17
C VAL A 113 2.05 8.58 -11.06
N SER A 114 1.84 9.33 -12.15
CA SER A 114 0.77 10.32 -12.24
C SER A 114 -0.60 9.69 -12.00
N GLN A 115 -0.91 8.57 -12.66
CA GLN A 115 -2.17 7.84 -12.49
C GLN A 115 -2.41 7.49 -11.01
N VAL A 116 -1.44 6.87 -10.33
CA VAL A 116 -1.62 6.46 -8.94
C VAL A 116 -1.79 7.65 -8.00
N LEU A 117 -1.01 8.72 -8.19
CA LEU A 117 -1.12 9.94 -7.38
C LEU A 117 -2.44 10.69 -7.61
N ASP A 118 -3.07 10.50 -8.76
CA ASP A 118 -4.38 11.05 -9.09
C ASP A 118 -5.51 10.23 -8.46
N THR A 119 -5.42 8.89 -8.61
CA THR A 119 -6.50 7.96 -8.27
C THR A 119 -6.56 7.62 -6.77
N LEU A 120 -5.44 7.56 -6.03
CA LEU A 120 -5.47 7.22 -4.60
C LEU A 120 -6.32 8.21 -3.76
N PRO A 121 -6.15 9.54 -3.90
CA PRO A 121 -7.02 10.50 -3.20
C PRO A 121 -8.51 10.35 -3.56
N GLU A 122 -8.82 10.06 -4.82
CA GLU A 122 -10.21 9.82 -5.25
C GLU A 122 -10.77 8.54 -4.63
N LEU A 123 -9.96 7.49 -4.50
CA LEU A 123 -10.35 6.25 -3.83
C LEU A 123 -10.63 6.45 -2.34
N VAL A 124 -9.97 7.39 -1.66
CA VAL A 124 -10.33 7.79 -0.29
C VAL A 124 -11.76 8.33 -0.26
N LEU A 125 -12.11 9.25 -1.19
CA LEU A 125 -13.45 9.83 -1.27
C LEU A 125 -14.52 8.79 -1.60
N ILE A 126 -14.22 7.89 -2.53
CA ILE A 126 -15.11 6.75 -2.88
C ILE A 126 -15.32 5.85 -1.66
N THR A 127 -14.24 5.54 -0.92
CA THR A 127 -14.32 4.69 0.27
C THR A 127 -15.15 5.34 1.37
N ARG A 128 -15.01 6.65 1.60
CA ARG A 128 -15.85 7.42 2.52
C ARG A 128 -17.32 7.35 2.16
N ASN A 129 -17.63 7.52 0.87
CA ASN A 129 -19.01 7.38 0.40
C ASN A 129 -19.55 5.97 0.67
N LEU A 130 -18.76 4.92 0.42
CA LEU A 130 -19.14 3.54 0.71
C LEU A 130 -19.36 3.30 2.21
N ILE A 131 -18.57 3.91 3.10
CA ILE A 131 -18.77 3.86 4.55
C ILE A 131 -20.14 4.42 4.90
N VAL A 132 -20.46 5.64 4.45
CA VAL A 132 -21.72 6.32 4.73
C VAL A 132 -22.91 5.56 4.13
N GLU A 133 -22.78 5.08 2.89
CA GLU A 133 -23.80 4.29 2.20
C GLU A 133 -24.12 2.99 2.93
N SER A 134 -23.12 2.36 3.56
CA SER A 134 -23.29 1.11 4.32
C SER A 134 -24.00 1.27 5.67
N LEU A 135 -24.20 2.51 6.14
CA LEU A 135 -24.88 2.82 7.40
C LEU A 135 -26.33 3.25 7.15
N GLU A 136 -27.21 3.12 8.15
CA GLU A 136 -28.63 3.53 8.06
C GLU A 136 -29.02 4.50 9.19
N GLY A 137 -30.07 5.29 8.96
CA GLY A 137 -30.67 6.19 9.95
C GLY A 137 -29.67 7.17 10.59
N ASP A 138 -29.73 7.28 11.91
CA ASP A 138 -28.89 8.21 12.67
C ASP A 138 -27.39 7.87 12.61
N ALA A 139 -27.02 6.60 12.44
CA ALA A 139 -25.62 6.22 12.32
C ALA A 139 -24.99 6.83 11.07
N ARG A 140 -25.74 6.87 9.96
CA ARG A 140 -25.33 7.54 8.72
C ARG A 140 -25.14 9.05 8.93
N ARG A 141 -26.09 9.70 9.60
CA ARG A 141 -26.03 11.15 9.91
C ARG A 141 -24.80 11.49 10.74
N ARG A 142 -24.58 10.74 11.83
CA ARG A 142 -23.44 10.93 12.74
C ARG A 142 -22.09 10.71 12.06
N GLU A 143 -21.96 9.68 11.24
CA GLU A 143 -20.73 9.39 10.49
C GLU A 143 -20.42 10.49 9.47
N ALA A 144 -21.43 10.94 8.71
CA ALA A 144 -21.27 12.05 7.77
C ALA A 144 -20.84 13.34 8.48
N ALA A 145 -21.45 13.65 9.62
CA ALA A 145 -21.06 14.81 10.44
C ALA A 145 -19.63 14.69 10.98
N ALA A 146 -19.22 13.49 11.44
CA ALA A 146 -17.85 13.24 11.88
C ALA A 146 -16.84 13.51 10.76
N MET A 147 -17.09 12.99 9.55
CA MET A 147 -16.25 13.21 8.38
C MET A 147 -16.13 14.69 8.01
N LEU A 148 -17.22 15.45 8.11
CA LEU A 148 -17.20 16.90 7.89
C LEU A 148 -16.35 17.62 8.95
N LEU A 149 -16.60 17.36 10.23
CA LEU A 149 -15.96 18.07 11.35
C LEU A 149 -14.43 17.85 11.41
N ARG A 150 -13.94 16.72 10.89
CA ARG A 150 -12.51 16.43 10.71
C ARG A 150 -11.81 17.41 9.75
N LYS A 151 -12.52 18.11 8.86
CA LYS A 151 -11.94 19.07 7.93
C LYS A 151 -11.42 20.33 8.63
N HIS A 152 -10.10 20.54 8.65
CA HIS A 152 -9.48 21.73 9.25
C HIS A 152 -10.16 23.04 8.80
N ASP A 153 -10.19 23.30 7.48
CA ASP A 153 -10.80 24.48 6.88
C ASP A 153 -12.26 24.23 6.45
N LEU A 154 -13.08 23.71 7.37
CA LEU A 154 -14.53 23.55 7.15
C LEU A 154 -15.22 24.91 7.23
N ALA A 155 -15.92 25.33 6.17
CA ALA A 155 -16.68 26.57 6.15
C ALA A 155 -17.72 26.60 7.29
N PRO A 156 -18.08 27.78 7.83
CA PRO A 156 -19.05 27.88 8.93
C PRO A 156 -20.38 27.17 8.64
N GLU A 157 -20.84 27.23 7.39
CA GLU A 157 -22.05 26.54 6.92
C GLU A 157 -21.91 25.00 7.00
N GLY A 158 -20.69 24.49 6.78
CA GLY A 158 -20.38 23.08 6.96
C GLY A 158 -20.34 22.66 8.44
N VAL A 159 -19.89 23.56 9.33
CA VAL A 159 -19.96 23.36 10.79
C VAL A 159 -21.42 23.33 11.25
N GLU A 160 -22.25 24.25 10.73
CA GLU A 160 -23.68 24.30 10.96
C GLU A 160 -24.36 23.00 10.54
N LEU A 161 -24.14 22.54 9.31
CA LEU A 161 -24.69 21.30 8.80
C LEU A 161 -24.32 20.10 9.67
N ALA A 162 -23.04 19.97 10.04
CA ALA A 162 -22.59 18.87 10.90
C ALA A 162 -23.21 18.94 12.30
N ALA A 163 -23.43 20.14 12.83
CA ALA A 163 -24.11 20.33 14.11
C ALA A 163 -25.61 19.99 14.02
N ILE A 164 -26.29 20.32 12.92
CA ILE A 164 -27.70 19.92 12.68
C ILE A 164 -27.81 18.39 12.64
N GLU A 165 -26.95 17.72 11.86
CA GLU A 165 -26.95 16.26 11.72
C GLU A 165 -26.69 15.52 13.05
N LEU A 166 -25.97 16.15 13.99
CA LEU A 166 -25.67 15.56 15.30
C LEU A 166 -26.70 15.92 16.38
N LEU A 167 -27.10 17.19 16.47
CA LEU A 167 -27.91 17.72 17.57
C LEU A 167 -29.41 17.76 17.26
N ASP A 168 -29.78 17.69 15.97
CA ASP A 168 -31.15 17.90 15.48
C ASP A 168 -31.74 19.26 15.95
N ASP A 169 -30.88 20.27 16.13
CA ASP A 169 -31.26 21.61 16.58
C ASP A 169 -30.57 22.72 15.77
N GLU A 170 -31.36 23.40 14.95
CA GLU A 170 -30.92 24.52 14.10
C GLU A 170 -30.45 25.74 14.90
N GLU A 171 -30.99 25.99 16.10
CA GLU A 171 -30.54 27.15 16.87
C GLU A 171 -29.14 26.92 17.41
N SER A 172 -28.90 25.80 18.10
CA SER A 172 -27.56 25.44 18.59
C SER A 172 -26.55 25.36 17.45
N ALA A 173 -26.92 24.76 16.33
CA ALA A 173 -26.05 24.66 15.15
C ALA A 173 -25.61 26.04 14.63
N ARG A 174 -26.55 26.99 14.48
CA ARG A 174 -26.25 28.37 14.08
C ARG A 174 -25.32 29.07 15.06
N ARG A 175 -25.48 28.84 16.38
CA ARG A 175 -24.57 29.41 17.40
C ARG A 175 -23.16 28.85 17.27
N ILE A 176 -23.01 27.54 17.04
CA ILE A 176 -21.71 26.89 16.85
C ILE A 176 -21.04 27.42 15.57
N ALA A 177 -21.79 27.56 14.48
CA ALA A 177 -21.29 28.15 13.23
C ALA A 177 -20.84 29.60 13.41
N GLN A 178 -21.60 30.41 14.16
CA GLN A 178 -21.23 31.77 14.51
C GLN A 178 -19.90 31.83 15.29
N ILE A 179 -19.65 30.86 16.18
CA ILE A 179 -18.37 30.74 16.87
C ILE A 179 -17.23 30.47 15.87
N ASP A 180 -17.44 29.62 14.85
CA ASP A 180 -16.41 29.37 13.82
C ASP A 180 -16.12 30.61 12.97
N VAL A 181 -17.11 31.45 12.68
CA VAL A 181 -16.91 32.76 12.02
C VAL A 181 -15.95 33.63 12.82
N TYR A 182 -16.17 33.76 14.13
CA TYR A 182 -15.30 34.56 15.00
C TYR A 182 -13.90 33.94 15.15
N ARG A 183 -13.79 32.60 15.16
CA ARG A 183 -12.50 31.89 15.17
C ARG A 183 -11.66 32.26 13.95
N ARG A 184 -12.25 32.25 12.75
CA ARG A 184 -11.54 32.55 11.49
C ARG A 184 -10.96 33.97 11.45
N VAL A 185 -11.58 34.91 12.14
CA VAL A 185 -11.10 36.31 12.26
C VAL A 185 -10.24 36.53 13.51
N GLY A 186 -10.05 35.51 14.35
CA GLY A 186 -9.20 35.57 15.54
C GLY A 186 -9.83 36.25 16.76
N MET A 187 -11.15 36.42 16.81
CA MET A 187 -11.86 37.14 17.87
C MET A 187 -12.12 36.27 19.12
N GLN A 188 -11.06 35.87 19.82
CA GLN A 188 -11.12 34.92 20.94
C GLN A 188 -11.95 35.39 22.14
N SER A 189 -11.98 36.70 22.44
CA SER A 189 -12.85 37.22 23.51
C SER A 189 -14.33 37.02 23.20
N ARG A 190 -14.75 37.26 21.95
CA ARG A 190 -16.13 37.07 21.53
C ARG A 190 -16.55 35.60 21.55
N ILE A 191 -15.64 34.70 21.20
CA ILE A 191 -15.85 33.25 21.32
C ILE A 191 -16.14 32.88 22.78
N ARG A 192 -15.31 33.35 23.73
CA ARG A 192 -15.53 33.08 25.16
C ARG A 192 -16.89 33.58 25.66
N ASP A 193 -17.32 34.76 25.21
CA ASP A 193 -18.64 35.30 25.56
C ASP A 193 -19.77 34.39 25.07
N LEU A 194 -19.71 33.96 23.80
CA LEU A 194 -20.74 33.09 23.20
C LEU A 194 -20.74 31.69 23.81
N VAL A 195 -19.56 31.11 24.05
CA VAL A 195 -19.44 29.83 24.74
C VAL A 195 -20.04 29.94 26.13
N GLY A 196 -19.71 30.99 26.90
CA GLY A 196 -20.27 31.21 28.22
C GLY A 196 -21.80 31.35 28.22
N LEU A 197 -22.35 32.05 27.23
CA LEU A 197 -23.79 32.28 27.11
C LEU A 197 -24.58 31.02 26.78
N TYR A 198 -24.06 30.14 25.92
CA TYR A 198 -24.79 28.97 25.41
C TYR A 198 -24.37 27.64 26.04
N ARG A 199 -23.34 27.62 26.90
CA ARG A 199 -22.82 26.40 27.51
C ARG A 199 -23.90 25.56 28.20
N GLU A 200 -24.74 26.20 29.01
CA GLU A 200 -25.78 25.53 29.79
C GLU A 200 -26.84 24.85 28.90
N HIS A 201 -27.01 25.31 27.66
CA HIS A 201 -27.93 24.72 26.70
C HIS A 201 -27.30 23.62 25.85
N ILE A 202 -26.04 23.82 25.42
CA ILE A 202 -25.38 22.95 24.44
C ILE A 202 -24.65 21.76 25.10
N ASP A 203 -23.97 21.97 26.23
CA ASP A 203 -23.17 20.92 26.89
C ASP A 203 -24.01 19.70 27.30
N PRO A 204 -25.23 19.82 27.85
CA PRO A 204 -26.05 18.66 28.21
C PRO A 204 -26.32 17.74 27.01
N ARG A 205 -26.69 18.31 25.86
CA ARG A 205 -26.94 17.56 24.63
C ARG A 205 -25.68 16.89 24.09
N LEU A 206 -24.55 17.60 24.16
CA LEU A 206 -23.25 17.01 23.82
C LEU A 206 -22.88 15.88 24.78
N ASN A 207 -23.31 15.89 26.04
CA ASN A 207 -23.07 14.79 26.98
C ASN A 207 -23.96 13.58 26.68
N GLU A 208 -25.23 13.80 26.35
CA GLU A 208 -26.17 12.72 25.97
C GLU A 208 -25.68 11.92 24.75
N LEU A 209 -25.05 12.59 23.78
CA LEU A 209 -24.56 11.96 22.55
C LEU A 209 -23.12 11.45 22.66
N ALA A 210 -22.39 11.75 23.75
CA ALA A 210 -20.98 11.39 23.89
C ALA A 210 -20.75 9.88 23.91
N ASP A 211 -21.68 9.12 24.48
CA ASP A 211 -21.57 7.65 24.54
C ASP A 211 -21.87 7.00 23.18
N VAL A 212 -22.67 7.68 22.34
CA VAL A 212 -23.18 7.13 21.08
C VAL A 212 -22.27 7.50 19.90
N ALA A 213 -21.71 8.71 19.90
CA ALA A 213 -20.80 9.20 18.86
C ALA A 213 -19.63 9.98 19.47
N PRO A 214 -18.76 9.33 20.25
CA PRO A 214 -17.73 9.99 21.06
C PRO A 214 -16.81 10.88 20.24
N GLU A 215 -16.39 10.42 19.06
CA GLU A 215 -15.47 11.17 18.21
C GLU A 215 -16.14 12.41 17.59
N ALA A 216 -17.31 12.25 16.98
CA ALA A 216 -18.05 13.34 16.36
C ALA A 216 -18.37 14.44 17.37
N ILE A 217 -18.78 14.04 18.58
CA ILE A 217 -19.08 14.94 19.68
C ILE A 217 -17.82 15.60 20.24
N SER A 218 -16.69 14.89 20.34
CA SER A 218 -15.42 15.52 20.71
C SER A 218 -15.03 16.62 19.73
N LEU A 219 -15.13 16.35 18.42
CA LEU A 219 -14.85 17.33 17.38
C LEU A 219 -15.83 18.52 17.45
N LEU A 220 -17.13 18.26 17.66
CA LEU A 220 -18.12 19.31 17.78
C LEU A 220 -17.92 20.17 19.04
N ARG A 221 -17.54 19.56 20.17
CA ARG A 221 -17.14 20.27 21.40
C ARG A 221 -15.95 21.19 21.15
N ASP A 222 -14.94 20.71 20.42
CA ASP A 222 -13.79 21.54 20.08
C ASP A 222 -14.20 22.72 19.21
N ARG A 223 -15.06 22.51 18.20
CA ARG A 223 -15.61 23.58 17.37
C ARG A 223 -16.41 24.58 18.18
N PHE A 224 -17.27 24.11 19.10
CA PHE A 224 -18.01 24.96 20.01
C PHE A 224 -17.07 25.78 20.91
N ALA A 225 -15.96 25.22 21.36
CA ALA A 225 -14.93 25.95 22.08
C ALA A 225 -14.08 26.91 21.21
N GLY A 226 -14.39 27.03 19.91
CA GLY A 226 -13.64 27.85 18.95
C GLY A 226 -12.30 27.23 18.52
N ARG A 227 -12.14 25.91 18.68
CA ARG A 227 -10.94 25.15 18.28
C ARG A 227 -11.25 24.33 17.03
N ALA A 228 -10.37 24.41 16.04
CA ALA A 228 -10.43 23.55 14.87
C ALA A 228 -9.37 22.44 15.00
N PRO A 229 -9.53 21.28 14.33
CA PRO A 229 -8.48 20.28 14.18
C PRO A 229 -7.19 20.93 13.71
N ASP A 230 -6.02 20.51 14.18
CA ASP A 230 -4.74 21.10 13.78
C ASP A 230 -4.07 20.23 12.70
N LEU A 231 -3.68 20.83 11.57
CA LEU A 231 -2.99 20.12 10.48
C LEU A 231 -1.62 19.60 10.93
N HIS A 232 -0.94 20.31 11.83
CA HIS A 232 0.37 19.90 12.36
C HIS A 232 0.26 18.69 13.28
N GLN A 233 -0.89 18.50 13.95
CA GLN A 233 -1.13 17.30 14.75
C GLN A 233 -1.51 16.11 13.87
N GLY A 234 -2.15 16.34 12.72
CA GLY A 234 -2.69 15.28 11.88
C GLY A 234 -3.91 14.60 12.51
N VAL A 235 -4.29 13.44 11.97
CA VAL A 235 -5.44 12.65 12.43
C VAL A 235 -4.93 11.37 13.08
N ALA A 236 -5.50 11.00 14.23
CA ALA A 236 -5.16 9.71 14.86
C ALA A 236 -5.57 8.56 13.93
N ARG A 237 -4.67 7.61 13.72
CA ARG A 237 -4.97 6.40 12.95
C ARG A 237 -5.88 5.46 13.72
N ASP A 238 -6.67 4.70 12.99
CA ASP A 238 -7.40 3.56 13.55
C ASP A 238 -6.42 2.52 14.11
N GLU A 239 -6.65 2.05 15.33
CA GLU A 239 -5.76 1.12 16.00
C GLU A 239 -5.79 -0.25 15.32
N ASN A 240 -4.61 -0.79 15.01
CA ASN A 240 -4.45 -2.16 14.48
C ASN A 240 -5.08 -2.39 13.08
N PHE A 241 -5.34 -1.34 12.30
CA PHE A 241 -5.89 -1.49 10.94
C PHE A 241 -5.01 -2.39 10.04
N ILE A 242 -3.68 -2.24 10.13
CA ILE A 242 -2.73 -3.11 9.40
C ILE A 242 -2.86 -4.56 9.86
N GLU A 243 -2.98 -4.79 11.18
CA GLU A 243 -3.13 -6.14 11.72
C GLU A 243 -4.42 -6.78 11.23
N ARG A 244 -5.54 -6.05 11.18
CA ARG A 244 -6.81 -6.53 10.63
C ARG A 244 -6.71 -6.86 9.13
N VAL A 245 -6.05 -6.01 8.33
CA VAL A 245 -5.77 -6.30 6.91
C VAL A 245 -4.91 -7.56 6.76
N LEU A 246 -3.85 -7.69 7.56
CA LEU A 246 -2.97 -8.86 7.53
C LEU A 246 -3.66 -10.13 8.06
N ALA A 247 -4.57 -10.02 9.02
CA ALA A 247 -5.38 -11.12 9.54
C ALA A 247 -6.42 -11.58 8.51
N ALA A 248 -7.05 -10.66 7.80
CA ALA A 248 -7.92 -10.95 6.67
C ALA A 248 -7.18 -11.71 5.56
N ILE A 249 -5.92 -11.35 5.31
CA ILE A 249 -5.02 -12.10 4.42
C ILE A 249 -4.74 -13.51 4.99
N GLU A 250 -4.38 -13.59 6.28
CA GLU A 250 -3.99 -14.84 6.97
C GLU A 250 -5.12 -15.87 7.02
N GLN A 251 -6.36 -15.42 7.14
CA GLN A 251 -7.56 -16.27 7.24
C GLN A 251 -8.37 -16.33 5.95
N ASP A 252 -7.89 -15.70 4.88
CA ASP A 252 -8.60 -15.58 3.61
C ASP A 252 -10.06 -15.12 3.81
N ASN A 253 -10.24 -14.10 4.66
CA ASN A 253 -11.54 -13.63 5.09
C ASN A 253 -11.58 -12.10 5.14
N ALA A 254 -12.14 -11.49 4.09
CA ALA A 254 -12.30 -10.05 3.98
C ALA A 254 -13.30 -9.44 5.00
N LEU A 255 -14.07 -10.25 5.73
CA LEU A 255 -14.93 -9.76 6.81
C LEU A 255 -14.13 -9.30 8.04
N LEU A 256 -12.86 -9.71 8.16
CA LEU A 256 -11.99 -9.31 9.27
C LEU A 256 -11.45 -7.89 9.15
N MET A 257 -11.64 -7.25 7.98
CA MET A 257 -11.30 -5.85 7.75
C MET A 257 -12.56 -5.01 7.54
N THR A 258 -12.56 -3.78 8.02
CA THR A 258 -13.62 -2.79 7.84
C THR A 258 -13.34 -1.90 6.62
N LEU A 259 -14.26 -1.01 6.27
CA LEU A 259 -14.00 0.02 5.25
C LEU A 259 -13.09 1.14 5.79
N GLN A 260 -13.10 1.39 7.10
CA GLN A 260 -12.15 2.28 7.76
C GLN A 260 -10.71 1.77 7.60
N ASP A 261 -10.49 0.46 7.73
CA ASP A 261 -9.17 -0.16 7.47
C ASP A 261 -8.69 0.08 6.04
N VAL A 262 -9.63 0.06 5.08
CA VAL A 262 -9.35 0.34 3.67
C VAL A 262 -8.95 1.81 3.49
N GLU A 263 -9.71 2.73 4.07
CA GLU A 263 -9.41 4.16 4.02
C GLU A 263 -7.99 4.43 4.57
N GLU A 264 -7.67 3.92 5.76
CA GLU A 264 -6.36 4.08 6.39
C GLU A 264 -5.22 3.50 5.55
N MET A 265 -5.44 2.35 4.91
CA MET A 265 -4.43 1.73 4.04
C MET A 265 -4.17 2.59 2.78
N ILE A 266 -5.22 3.20 2.20
CA ILE A 266 -5.08 4.13 1.05
C ILE A 266 -4.35 5.40 1.49
N ILE A 267 -4.72 5.98 2.63
CA ILE A 267 -4.08 7.16 3.22
C ILE A 267 -2.58 6.88 3.44
N LEU A 268 -2.23 5.78 4.10
CA LEU A 268 -0.85 5.38 4.35
C LEU A 268 -0.04 5.27 3.06
N ALA A 269 -0.60 4.62 2.03
CA ALA A 269 0.08 4.49 0.75
C ALA A 269 0.33 5.85 0.10
N PHE A 270 -0.66 6.73 0.12
CA PHE A 270 -0.53 8.07 -0.44
C PHE A 270 0.49 8.92 0.33
N GLU A 271 0.50 8.87 1.67
CA GLU A 271 1.50 9.52 2.51
C GLU A 271 2.93 9.11 2.14
N LEU A 272 3.19 7.81 2.07
CA LEU A 272 4.52 7.27 1.75
C LEU A 272 4.95 7.64 0.32
N LEU A 273 4.03 7.64 -0.65
CA LEU A 273 4.30 8.08 -2.01
C LEU A 273 4.60 9.59 -2.07
N CYS A 274 3.90 10.39 -1.28
CA CYS A 274 4.15 11.82 -1.11
C CYS A 274 5.46 12.11 -0.34
N GLY A 275 6.04 11.11 0.32
CA GLY A 275 7.36 11.17 0.95
C GLY A 275 7.33 11.29 2.47
N ARG A 276 6.27 10.81 3.14
CA ARG A 276 6.18 10.75 4.59
C ARG A 276 7.35 9.93 5.14
N ARG A 277 7.95 10.47 6.19
CA ARG A 277 8.91 9.78 7.05
C ARG A 277 8.21 9.48 8.35
N ILE A 278 7.93 8.22 8.60
CA ILE A 278 7.28 7.81 9.84
C ILE A 278 8.38 7.47 10.84
N PRO A 279 8.52 8.22 11.95
CA PRO A 279 9.51 7.92 12.98
C PRO A 279 9.20 6.57 13.64
N MET A 280 10.22 5.79 13.91
CA MET A 280 10.11 4.44 14.45
C MET A 280 11.16 4.20 15.53
N LEU A 281 10.72 3.68 16.67
CA LEU A 281 11.61 3.15 17.70
C LEU A 281 11.70 1.63 17.57
N THR A 282 12.90 1.16 17.25
CA THR A 282 13.24 -0.26 17.24
C THR A 282 14.14 -0.58 18.42
N PHE A 283 14.31 -1.86 18.71
CA PHE A 283 15.29 -2.26 19.71
C PHE A 283 16.12 -3.45 19.22
N GLU A 284 17.39 -3.45 19.60
CA GLU A 284 18.30 -4.56 19.42
C GLU A 284 18.67 -5.14 20.78
N TYR A 285 18.84 -6.46 20.85
CA TYR A 285 19.31 -7.14 22.05
C TYR A 285 20.62 -7.89 21.78
N ARG A 286 21.54 -7.84 22.74
CA ARG A 286 22.81 -8.61 22.69
C ARG A 286 22.96 -9.44 23.96
N GLY A 287 23.09 -10.76 23.80
CA GLY A 287 23.28 -11.70 24.92
C GLY A 287 22.38 -12.94 24.81
N ARG A 288 22.08 -13.58 25.95
CA ARG A 288 21.26 -14.80 26.05
C ARG A 288 19.76 -14.51 26.01
N TRP A 289 19.30 -13.84 24.95
CA TRP A 289 17.89 -13.54 24.72
C TRP A 289 17.24 -14.63 23.86
N HIS A 290 17.03 -15.81 24.44
CA HIS A 290 16.46 -16.96 23.70
C HIS A 290 14.98 -16.76 23.37
N LEU A 291 14.22 -16.19 24.30
CA LEU A 291 12.80 -15.86 24.13
C LEU A 291 12.61 -14.84 22.99
N ALA A 292 13.27 -13.68 23.06
CA ALA A 292 13.17 -12.67 22.00
C ALA A 292 13.53 -13.22 20.61
N ARG A 293 14.62 -14.00 20.49
CA ARG A 293 14.99 -14.64 19.22
C ARG A 293 13.96 -15.63 18.69
N ALA A 294 13.31 -16.38 19.59
CA ALA A 294 12.26 -17.31 19.20
C ALA A 294 11.01 -16.56 18.72
N LEU A 295 10.64 -15.47 19.40
CA LEU A 295 9.53 -14.60 18.99
C LEU A 295 9.80 -13.93 17.65
N ASP A 296 10.97 -13.32 17.46
CA ASP A 296 11.33 -12.67 16.19
C ASP A 296 11.32 -13.67 15.03
N ALA A 297 11.82 -14.89 15.26
CA ALA A 297 11.77 -15.94 14.26
C ALA A 297 10.33 -16.35 13.94
N LEU A 298 9.47 -16.49 14.96
CA LEU A 298 8.04 -16.78 14.77
C LEU A 298 7.38 -15.68 13.92
N GLU A 299 7.54 -14.41 14.31
CA GLU A 299 6.98 -13.26 13.60
C GLU A 299 7.49 -13.17 12.16
N GLN A 300 8.78 -13.41 11.92
CA GLN A 300 9.34 -13.44 10.57
C GLN A 300 8.73 -14.56 9.73
N THR A 301 8.50 -15.75 10.31
CA THR A 301 7.84 -16.84 9.59
C THR A 301 6.36 -16.58 9.32
N ARG A 302 5.66 -15.94 10.27
CA ARG A 302 4.25 -15.55 10.13
C ARG A 302 4.06 -14.49 9.05
N SER A 303 4.92 -13.46 9.05
CA SER A 303 5.04 -12.46 7.99
C SER A 303 5.17 -13.13 6.61
N ARG A 304 6.17 -14.01 6.44
CA ARG A 304 6.38 -14.72 5.16
C ARG A 304 5.17 -15.55 4.73
N TYR A 305 4.52 -16.23 5.66
CA TYR A 305 3.30 -17.00 5.39
C TYR A 305 2.18 -16.10 4.87
N ARG A 306 1.88 -14.98 5.55
CA ARG A 306 0.85 -14.00 5.15
C ARG A 306 1.09 -13.47 3.73
N ILE A 307 2.32 -13.07 3.42
CA ILE A 307 2.68 -12.56 2.09
C ILE A 307 2.42 -13.61 1.00
N GLN A 308 2.84 -14.84 1.25
CA GLN A 308 2.63 -15.94 0.30
C GLN A 308 1.15 -16.24 0.12
N GLN A 309 0.36 -16.20 1.20
CA GLN A 309 -1.08 -16.42 1.15
C GLN A 309 -1.80 -15.35 0.32
N ALA A 310 -1.55 -14.06 0.59
CA ALA A 310 -2.11 -12.97 -0.22
C ALA A 310 -1.68 -13.08 -1.69
N THR A 311 -0.40 -13.38 -1.95
CA THR A 311 0.10 -13.57 -3.32
C THR A 311 -0.58 -14.76 -4.01
N GLY A 312 -0.81 -15.86 -3.29
CA GLY A 312 -1.53 -17.03 -3.80
C GLY A 312 -2.98 -16.71 -4.16
N LEU A 313 -3.70 -16.03 -3.26
CA LEU A 313 -5.08 -15.61 -3.47
C LEU A 313 -5.21 -14.64 -4.64
N SER A 314 -4.34 -13.63 -4.73
CA SER A 314 -4.31 -12.66 -5.82
C SER A 314 -4.14 -13.34 -7.19
N ARG A 315 -3.21 -14.30 -7.30
CA ARG A 315 -3.04 -15.09 -8.54
C ARG A 315 -4.22 -16.00 -8.84
N LEU A 316 -4.83 -16.60 -7.81
CA LEU A 316 -6.01 -17.44 -7.99
C LEU A 316 -7.17 -16.62 -8.55
N LYS A 317 -7.40 -15.42 -8.00
CA LYS A 317 -8.41 -14.47 -8.49
C LYS A 317 -8.12 -14.01 -9.91
N ALA A 318 -6.88 -13.67 -10.23
CA ALA A 318 -6.48 -13.32 -11.59
C ALA A 318 -6.80 -14.44 -12.60
N LEU A 319 -6.60 -15.71 -12.21
CA LEU A 319 -7.02 -16.85 -13.03
C LEU A 319 -8.55 -16.94 -13.12
N THR A 320 -9.28 -16.76 -12.02
CA THR A 320 -10.75 -16.81 -12.03
C THR A 320 -11.34 -15.73 -12.92
N VAL A 321 -10.82 -14.49 -12.82
CA VAL A 321 -11.19 -13.36 -13.67
C VAL A 321 -10.88 -13.68 -15.13
N TYR A 322 -9.66 -14.15 -15.43
CA TYR A 322 -9.30 -14.56 -16.80
C TYR A 322 -10.27 -15.60 -17.38
N LEU A 323 -10.68 -16.58 -16.58
CA LEU A 323 -11.63 -17.61 -17.03
C LEU A 323 -13.06 -17.05 -17.20
N ALA A 324 -13.48 -16.14 -16.32
CA ALA A 324 -14.78 -15.49 -16.38
C ALA A 324 -14.92 -14.61 -17.63
N GLU A 325 -13.90 -13.80 -17.93
CA GLU A 325 -13.83 -12.97 -19.14
C GLU A 325 -14.06 -13.79 -20.42
N GLN A 326 -13.49 -14.99 -20.48
CA GLN A 326 -13.51 -15.83 -21.69
C GLN A 326 -14.77 -16.72 -21.79
N SER A 327 -15.56 -16.81 -20.72
CA SER A 327 -16.78 -17.62 -20.65
C SER A 327 -18.06 -16.79 -20.67
N GLY A 328 -17.97 -15.46 -20.60
CA GLY A 328 -19.12 -14.56 -20.56
C GLY A 328 -19.89 -14.59 -19.24
N THR A 329 -19.32 -15.18 -18.19
CA THR A 329 -19.87 -15.13 -16.82
C THR A 329 -19.54 -13.80 -16.18
N LEU A 330 -20.49 -13.19 -15.45
CA LEU A 330 -20.28 -11.93 -14.74
C LEU A 330 -19.07 -12.03 -13.79
N VAL A 331 -18.14 -11.07 -13.91
CA VAL A 331 -16.87 -11.05 -13.15
C VAL A 331 -17.11 -10.79 -11.66
N GLU A 332 -18.15 -10.02 -11.32
CA GLU A 332 -18.55 -9.73 -9.94
C GLU A 332 -18.97 -10.99 -9.19
N ASP A 333 -19.73 -11.87 -9.85
CA ASP A 333 -20.07 -13.19 -9.31
C ASP A 333 -18.86 -14.11 -9.24
N ALA A 334 -17.87 -13.95 -10.13
CA ALA A 334 -16.81 -14.92 -10.32
C ALA A 334 -15.74 -14.91 -9.22
N ALA A 335 -15.37 -13.75 -8.67
CA ALA A 335 -14.19 -13.63 -7.81
C ALA A 335 -14.32 -12.77 -6.53
N ALA A 336 -15.27 -11.83 -6.48
CA ALA A 336 -15.35 -10.87 -5.37
C ALA A 336 -15.89 -11.52 -4.09
N GLY A 337 -15.13 -11.44 -2.99
CA GLY A 337 -15.56 -11.92 -1.67
C GLY A 337 -15.57 -13.45 -1.47
N LEU A 338 -15.24 -14.24 -2.50
CA LEU A 338 -15.18 -15.70 -2.40
C LEU A 338 -13.88 -16.18 -1.74
N ARG A 339 -14.00 -17.25 -0.94
CA ARG A 339 -12.87 -17.97 -0.34
C ARG A 339 -12.06 -18.71 -1.41
N ALA A 340 -10.77 -18.92 -1.15
CA ALA A 340 -9.83 -19.62 -2.01
C ALA A 340 -10.31 -21.03 -2.40
N GLU A 341 -10.96 -21.75 -1.51
CA GLU A 341 -11.54 -23.08 -1.79
C GLU A 341 -12.60 -23.00 -2.89
N THR A 342 -13.53 -22.04 -2.76
CA THR A 342 -14.60 -21.81 -3.74
C THR A 342 -14.02 -21.34 -5.08
N LEU A 343 -13.06 -20.41 -5.06
CA LEU A 343 -12.37 -19.94 -6.27
C LEU A 343 -11.65 -21.08 -6.98
N THR A 344 -10.97 -21.94 -6.23
CA THR A 344 -10.28 -23.11 -6.78
C THR A 344 -11.26 -24.07 -7.45
N ALA A 345 -12.38 -24.37 -6.80
CA ALA A 345 -13.42 -25.23 -7.35
C ALA A 345 -14.00 -24.66 -8.66
N ARG A 346 -14.32 -23.35 -8.68
CA ARG A 346 -14.84 -22.67 -9.86
C ARG A 346 -13.83 -22.61 -11.02
N CYS A 347 -12.58 -22.27 -10.74
CA CYS A 347 -11.52 -22.32 -11.75
C CYS A 347 -11.39 -23.70 -12.35
N ARG A 348 -11.42 -24.76 -11.52
CA ARG A 348 -11.32 -26.14 -12.00
C ARG A 348 -12.51 -26.52 -12.87
N GLN A 349 -13.73 -26.16 -12.47
CA GLN A 349 -14.94 -26.40 -13.25
C GLN A 349 -14.90 -25.67 -14.60
N ALA A 350 -14.50 -24.39 -14.63
CA ALA A 350 -14.37 -23.62 -15.87
C ALA A 350 -13.30 -24.20 -16.81
N MET A 351 -12.16 -24.63 -16.26
CA MET A 351 -11.09 -25.31 -17.02
C MET A 351 -11.56 -26.66 -17.59
N ASP A 352 -12.35 -27.40 -16.82
CA ASP A 352 -12.92 -28.67 -17.25
C ASP A 352 -13.93 -28.46 -18.39
N ALA A 353 -14.81 -27.46 -18.28
CA ALA A 353 -15.74 -27.09 -19.34
C ALA A 353 -15.02 -26.64 -20.62
N LEU A 354 -13.98 -25.79 -20.51
CA LEU A 354 -13.14 -25.39 -21.65
C LEU A 354 -12.46 -26.59 -22.31
N SER A 355 -11.94 -27.52 -21.50
CA SER A 355 -11.32 -28.75 -22.01
C SER A 355 -12.33 -29.60 -22.78
N GLU A 356 -13.56 -29.74 -22.29
CA GLU A 356 -14.63 -30.51 -22.93
C GLU A 356 -15.09 -29.86 -24.24
N GLN A 357 -15.27 -28.53 -24.25
CA GLN A 357 -15.59 -27.76 -25.47
C GLN A 357 -14.52 -27.96 -26.56
N ILE A 358 -13.24 -27.91 -26.20
CA ILE A 358 -12.13 -28.15 -27.15
C ILE A 358 -12.18 -29.57 -27.71
N GLU A 359 -12.52 -30.58 -26.90
CA GLU A 359 -12.65 -31.95 -27.40
C GLU A 359 -13.82 -32.09 -28.39
N HIS A 360 -14.97 -31.46 -28.11
CA HIS A 360 -16.11 -31.42 -29.03
C HIS A 360 -15.76 -30.70 -30.34
N LEU A 361 -15.17 -29.52 -30.28
CA LEU A 361 -14.75 -28.75 -31.46
C LEU A 361 -13.71 -29.52 -32.29
N ALA A 362 -12.72 -30.14 -31.65
CA ALA A 362 -11.72 -30.96 -32.34
C ALA A 362 -12.34 -32.18 -33.04
N SER A 363 -13.38 -32.78 -32.46
CA SER A 363 -14.12 -33.88 -33.09
C SER A 363 -14.92 -33.41 -34.32
N GLY A 364 -15.58 -32.26 -34.23
CA GLY A 364 -16.33 -31.67 -35.36
C GLY A 364 -15.44 -31.27 -36.53
N VAL A 365 -14.27 -30.68 -36.26
CA VAL A 365 -13.28 -30.35 -37.30
C VAL A 365 -12.78 -31.61 -38.01
N LYS A 366 -12.54 -32.70 -37.27
CA LYS A 366 -12.16 -34.00 -37.87
C LYS A 366 -13.26 -34.63 -38.73
N GLN A 367 -14.52 -34.34 -38.44
CA GLN A 367 -15.68 -34.78 -39.22
C GLN A 367 -15.93 -33.90 -40.45
N GLY A 368 -15.05 -32.94 -40.75
CA GLY A 368 -15.11 -32.12 -41.97
C GLY A 368 -15.71 -30.72 -41.81
N ARG A 369 -16.08 -30.30 -40.59
CA ARG A 369 -16.60 -28.95 -40.31
C ARG A 369 -15.47 -27.92 -40.20
N SER A 370 -15.08 -27.34 -41.33
CA SER A 370 -13.97 -26.37 -41.41
C SER A 370 -14.29 -25.01 -40.77
N ASP A 371 -15.57 -24.69 -40.58
CA ASP A 371 -16.10 -23.49 -39.92
C ASP A 371 -15.72 -23.42 -38.43
N LEU A 372 -15.49 -24.56 -37.77
CA LEU A 372 -15.14 -24.65 -36.35
C LEU A 372 -13.64 -24.46 -36.05
N ARG A 373 -12.79 -24.41 -37.09
CA ARG A 373 -11.33 -24.24 -36.95
C ARG A 373 -10.91 -22.95 -36.21
N PRO A 374 -11.44 -21.75 -36.53
CA PRO A 374 -11.07 -20.52 -35.82
C PRO A 374 -11.44 -20.59 -34.33
N GLU A 375 -12.64 -21.05 -34.00
CA GLU A 375 -13.11 -21.19 -32.61
C GLU A 375 -12.28 -22.21 -31.83
N LEU A 376 -11.93 -23.35 -32.45
CA LEU A 376 -11.03 -24.34 -31.85
C LEU A 376 -9.65 -23.74 -31.51
N ARG A 377 -9.11 -22.90 -32.40
CA ARG A 377 -7.81 -22.25 -32.18
C ARG A 377 -7.87 -21.27 -31.02
N GLU A 378 -8.89 -20.42 -30.99
CA GLU A 378 -9.11 -19.44 -29.91
C GLU A 378 -9.27 -20.14 -28.55
N ARG A 379 -10.16 -21.13 -28.45
CA ARG A 379 -10.38 -21.90 -27.21
C ARG A 379 -9.11 -22.63 -26.76
N ALA A 380 -8.33 -23.18 -27.69
CA ALA A 380 -7.05 -23.82 -27.38
C ALA A 380 -6.00 -22.82 -26.86
N GLU A 381 -5.95 -21.61 -27.40
CA GLU A 381 -5.08 -20.53 -26.90
C GLU A 381 -5.50 -20.09 -25.48
N ILE A 382 -6.80 -19.93 -25.24
CA ILE A 382 -7.36 -19.62 -23.91
C ILE A 382 -6.97 -20.69 -22.89
N LEU A 383 -7.20 -21.97 -23.19
CA LEU A 383 -6.84 -23.07 -22.29
C LEU A 383 -5.32 -23.13 -22.07
N THR A 384 -4.51 -22.84 -23.07
CA THR A 384 -3.04 -22.81 -22.94
C THR A 384 -2.59 -21.75 -21.94
N ASN A 385 -3.16 -20.54 -22.02
CA ASN A 385 -2.86 -19.46 -21.09
C ASN A 385 -3.40 -19.75 -19.68
N ALA A 386 -4.61 -20.30 -19.58
CA ALA A 386 -5.19 -20.69 -18.31
C ALA A 386 -4.38 -21.80 -17.60
N ILE A 387 -3.83 -22.78 -18.34
CA ILE A 387 -2.92 -23.80 -17.78
C ILE A 387 -1.64 -23.16 -17.23
N LYS A 388 -1.06 -22.16 -17.92
CA LYS A 388 0.12 -21.44 -17.42
C LYS A 388 -0.17 -20.70 -16.12
N LEU A 389 -1.31 -20.01 -16.06
CA LEU A 389 -1.78 -19.31 -14.86
C LEU A 389 -2.05 -20.30 -13.71
N PHE A 390 -2.76 -21.39 -13.98
CA PHE A 390 -3.04 -22.44 -12.98
C PHE A 390 -1.76 -23.06 -12.43
N ARG A 391 -0.74 -23.32 -13.28
CA ARG A 391 0.56 -23.82 -12.80
C ARG A 391 1.26 -22.82 -11.87
N SER A 392 1.23 -21.52 -12.21
CA SER A 392 1.76 -20.46 -11.35
C SER A 392 1.05 -20.41 -9.98
N VAL A 393 -0.27 -20.60 -9.97
CA VAL A 393 -1.07 -20.70 -8.74
C VAL A 393 -0.67 -21.96 -7.95
N GLN A 394 -0.54 -23.11 -8.61
CA GLN A 394 -0.12 -24.38 -7.97
C GLN A 394 1.27 -24.27 -7.32
N GLU A 395 2.26 -23.71 -8.03
CA GLU A 395 3.62 -23.52 -7.52
C GLU A 395 3.63 -22.62 -6.26
N ASN A 396 2.83 -21.56 -6.27
CA ASN A 396 2.67 -20.67 -5.13
C ASN A 396 2.03 -21.36 -3.92
N TYR A 397 0.95 -22.12 -4.12
CA TYR A 397 0.32 -22.84 -3.02
C TYR A 397 1.21 -23.96 -2.46
N GLY A 398 2.10 -24.52 -3.29
CA GLY A 398 3.19 -25.37 -2.81
C GLY A 398 4.24 -24.62 -1.96
N GLN A 399 4.44 -23.32 -2.17
CA GLN A 399 5.26 -22.48 -1.28
C GLN A 399 4.50 -22.15 0.02
N ILE A 400 3.21 -21.80 -0.07
CA ILE A 400 2.33 -21.55 1.09
C ILE A 400 2.31 -22.75 2.04
N ALA A 401 2.17 -23.97 1.52
CA ALA A 401 2.19 -25.18 2.36
C ALA A 401 3.53 -25.34 3.12
N ARG A 402 4.65 -25.01 2.48
CA ARG A 402 6.00 -25.08 3.08
C ARG A 402 6.21 -24.00 4.14
N SER A 403 5.75 -22.77 3.90
CA SER A 403 5.82 -21.70 4.89
C SER A 403 4.91 -21.96 6.08
N HIS A 404 3.69 -22.47 5.84
CA HIS A 404 2.76 -22.89 6.89
C HIS A 404 3.38 -23.98 7.79
N ALA A 405 3.98 -25.02 7.20
CA ALA A 405 4.69 -26.05 7.97
C ALA A 405 5.87 -25.49 8.77
N THR A 406 6.53 -24.45 8.26
CA THR A 406 7.62 -23.77 8.98
C THR A 406 7.07 -22.91 10.11
N LEU A 407 5.97 -22.21 9.90
CA LEU A 407 5.27 -21.44 10.92
C LEU A 407 4.83 -22.32 12.10
N ILE A 408 4.23 -23.48 11.83
CA ILE A 408 3.86 -24.47 12.89
C ILE A 408 5.07 -24.85 13.73
N ARG A 409 6.20 -25.19 13.09
CA ARG A 409 7.43 -25.57 13.80
C ARG A 409 7.96 -24.46 14.69
N HIS A 410 7.92 -23.21 14.22
CA HIS A 410 8.35 -22.06 15.02
C HIS A 410 7.36 -21.72 16.14
N SER A 411 6.06 -21.92 15.94
CA SER A 411 5.03 -21.77 17.00
C SER A 411 5.25 -22.78 18.12
N GLN A 412 5.39 -24.06 17.79
CA GLN A 412 5.67 -25.12 18.77
C GLN A 412 6.97 -24.87 19.54
N ARG A 413 8.02 -24.38 18.85
CA ARG A 413 9.28 -24.02 19.49
C ARG A 413 9.12 -22.84 20.45
N TRP A 414 8.34 -21.84 20.06
CA TRP A 414 8.02 -20.68 20.90
C TRP A 414 7.24 -21.12 22.14
N GLU A 415 6.20 -21.93 21.98
CA GLU A 415 5.40 -22.51 23.07
C GLU A 415 6.28 -23.27 24.06
N ALA A 416 7.13 -24.19 23.57
CA ALA A 416 8.05 -24.96 24.41
C ALA A 416 9.04 -24.07 25.19
N ILE A 417 9.59 -23.01 24.57
CA ILE A 417 10.49 -22.07 25.26
C ILE A 417 9.71 -21.25 26.30
N THR A 418 8.48 -20.87 25.98
CA THR A 418 7.60 -20.06 26.85
C THR A 418 7.15 -20.84 28.08
N GLU A 419 6.89 -22.14 27.94
CA GLU A 419 6.55 -23.06 29.04
C GLU A 419 7.75 -23.37 29.94
N GLN A 420 8.96 -23.44 29.39
CA GLN A 420 10.18 -23.75 30.14
C GLN A 420 10.79 -22.54 30.86
N MET A 421 10.61 -21.32 30.33
CA MET A 421 11.14 -20.09 30.92
C MET A 421 10.13 -19.48 31.89
N ASN A 422 10.19 -19.90 33.16
CA ASN A 422 9.29 -19.40 34.19
C ASN A 422 9.90 -18.40 35.18
N ASP A 423 11.20 -18.10 35.18
CA ASP A 423 11.70 -17.11 36.14
C ASP A 423 13.10 -16.56 35.82
N LYS A 424 13.26 -15.23 35.96
CA LYS A 424 14.51 -14.46 36.19
C LYS A 424 15.55 -14.30 35.07
N ALA A 425 15.34 -14.81 33.85
CA ALA A 425 16.38 -14.73 32.79
C ALA A 425 16.29 -13.51 31.85
N THR A 426 15.23 -12.69 31.90
CA THR A 426 14.99 -11.56 30.98
C THR A 426 14.89 -10.21 31.71
N HIS A 427 15.90 -9.87 32.50
CA HIS A 427 16.02 -8.52 33.06
C HIS A 427 16.71 -7.57 32.06
N LEU A 428 16.11 -6.41 31.82
CA LEU A 428 16.69 -5.34 31.03
C LEU A 428 17.66 -4.56 31.89
N GLN A 429 18.96 -4.80 31.71
CA GLN A 429 20.00 -4.02 32.36
C GLN A 429 20.16 -2.69 31.62
N VAL A 430 19.86 -1.57 32.29
CA VAL A 430 20.12 -0.21 31.80
C VAL A 430 21.54 0.20 32.21
N GLY A 431 22.38 0.60 31.25
CA GLY A 431 23.73 1.09 31.53
C GLY A 431 24.69 0.98 30.35
N PRO A 432 25.84 1.70 30.36
CA PRO A 432 26.83 1.60 29.30
C PRO A 432 27.45 0.19 29.27
N GLY A 433 27.11 -0.61 28.25
CA GLY A 433 27.55 -2.00 28.13
C GLY A 433 27.53 -2.54 26.69
N LYS A 434 28.33 -3.59 26.45
CA LYS A 434 28.32 -4.33 25.16
C LYS A 434 27.18 -5.36 25.06
N ARG A 435 26.50 -5.67 26.17
CA ARG A 435 25.38 -6.63 26.31
C ARG A 435 24.16 -5.88 26.88
N GLY A 436 22.95 -6.26 26.49
CA GLY A 436 21.70 -5.60 26.91
C GLY A 436 20.80 -5.21 25.74
N LEU A 437 19.73 -4.47 26.06
CA LEU A 437 18.78 -3.90 25.09
C LEU A 437 19.24 -2.50 24.67
N ARG A 438 19.15 -2.18 23.37
CA ARG A 438 19.47 -0.88 22.80
C ARG A 438 18.29 -0.40 21.99
N ILE A 439 17.88 0.84 22.21
CA ILE A 439 16.81 1.48 21.42
C ILE A 439 17.46 2.23 20.26
N HIS A 440 16.91 2.06 19.07
CA HIS A 440 17.37 2.69 17.84
C HIS A 440 16.22 3.47 17.20
N GLU A 441 16.49 4.74 16.92
CA GLU A 441 15.63 5.60 16.12
C GLU A 441 15.87 5.33 14.65
N ASN A 442 14.81 4.91 13.97
CA ASN A 442 14.76 4.63 12.56
C ASN A 442 13.57 5.36 11.93
N HIS A 443 13.51 5.36 10.60
CA HIS A 443 12.39 5.94 9.87
C HIS A 443 11.88 4.94 8.85
N ILE A 444 10.56 4.92 8.67
CA ILE A 444 9.91 4.23 7.56
C ILE A 444 9.68 5.27 6.46
N GLU A 445 10.32 5.09 5.31
CA GLU A 445 10.14 5.94 4.14
C GLU A 445 10.31 5.11 2.86
N LEU A 446 9.77 5.61 1.75
CA LEU A 446 10.03 5.06 0.42
C LEU A 446 11.06 5.95 -0.29
N THR A 447 12.10 5.33 -0.85
CA THR A 447 12.98 6.02 -1.80
C THR A 447 12.27 6.27 -3.12
N ASP A 448 12.74 7.23 -3.91
CA ASP A 448 12.16 7.57 -5.21
C ASP A 448 12.07 6.36 -6.17
N GLY A 449 13.06 5.46 -6.11
CA GLY A 449 13.05 4.23 -6.90
C GLY A 449 11.98 3.22 -6.44
N GLU A 450 11.74 3.15 -5.13
CA GLU A 450 10.73 2.26 -4.53
C GLU A 450 9.33 2.80 -4.76
N LYS A 451 9.10 4.11 -4.59
CA LYS A 451 7.85 4.80 -4.97
C LYS A 451 7.43 4.45 -6.39
N ALA A 452 8.37 4.51 -7.33
CA ALA A 452 8.08 4.20 -8.72
C ALA A 452 7.73 2.71 -8.96
N ARG A 453 8.27 1.79 -8.15
CA ARG A 453 7.93 0.36 -8.22
C ARG A 453 6.55 0.10 -7.60
N VAL A 454 6.24 0.74 -6.47
CA VAL A 454 4.90 0.72 -5.85
C VAL A 454 3.86 1.27 -6.82
N CYS A 455 4.08 2.46 -7.38
CA CYS A 455 3.19 3.04 -8.39
C CYS A 455 3.01 2.13 -9.61
N ARG A 456 4.06 1.40 -10.04
CA ARG A 456 3.94 0.46 -11.15
C ARG A 456 3.04 -0.73 -10.80
N HIS A 457 3.16 -1.27 -9.59
CA HIS A 457 2.31 -2.38 -9.12
C HIS A 457 0.86 -1.92 -9.03
N LEU A 458 0.61 -0.80 -8.34
CA LEU A 458 -0.73 -0.26 -8.16
C LEU A 458 -1.37 0.17 -9.47
N ALA A 459 -0.65 0.86 -10.36
CA ALA A 459 -1.19 1.23 -11.67
C ALA A 459 -1.57 0.00 -12.51
N ARG A 460 -0.85 -1.12 -12.40
CA ARG A 460 -1.25 -2.35 -13.08
C ARG A 460 -2.59 -2.84 -12.55
N TYR A 461 -2.70 -2.99 -11.23
CA TYR A 461 -3.93 -3.44 -10.59
C TYR A 461 -5.12 -2.52 -10.92
N LEU A 462 -4.95 -1.20 -10.78
CA LEU A 462 -6.00 -0.22 -11.08
C LEU A 462 -6.46 -0.26 -12.55
N ASN A 463 -5.54 -0.49 -13.50
CA ASN A 463 -5.91 -0.61 -14.92
C ASN A 463 -6.65 -1.91 -15.21
N GLU A 464 -6.28 -3.02 -14.56
CA GLU A 464 -7.00 -4.29 -14.66
C GLU A 464 -8.43 -4.11 -14.12
N THR A 465 -8.58 -3.58 -12.90
CA THR A 465 -9.89 -3.36 -12.26
C THR A 465 -10.77 -2.31 -12.97
N ARG A 466 -10.16 -1.28 -13.59
CA ARG A 466 -10.92 -0.26 -14.34
C ARG A 466 -11.46 -0.81 -15.67
N ALA A 467 -10.65 -1.59 -16.38
CA ALA A 467 -11.10 -2.26 -17.60
C ALA A 467 -12.30 -3.18 -17.32
N ASP A 468 -12.32 -3.80 -16.14
CA ASP A 468 -13.44 -4.64 -15.68
C ASP A 468 -14.73 -3.81 -15.50
N ARG A 469 -14.64 -2.62 -14.88
CA ARG A 469 -15.77 -1.69 -14.68
C ARG A 469 -16.34 -1.11 -15.98
N GLU A 470 -15.47 -0.65 -16.89
CA GLU A 470 -15.93 0.01 -18.12
C GLU A 470 -16.62 -0.96 -19.09
N ARG A 471 -16.20 -2.23 -19.14
CA ARG A 471 -16.87 -3.28 -19.92
C ARG A 471 -18.21 -3.68 -19.30
N TYR A 472 -18.33 -3.63 -17.98
CA TYR A 472 -19.58 -3.90 -17.25
C TYR A 472 -20.67 -2.88 -17.59
N HIS A 473 -20.35 -1.58 -17.53
CA HIS A 473 -21.31 -0.51 -17.83
C HIS A 473 -21.82 -0.52 -19.28
N GLN A 474 -21.08 -1.13 -20.23
CA GLN A 474 -21.54 -1.28 -21.61
C GLN A 474 -22.47 -2.48 -21.83
N GLN A 475 -22.45 -3.48 -20.94
CA GLN A 475 -23.29 -4.68 -21.05
C GLN A 475 -24.56 -4.62 -20.18
N ASP A 476 -24.57 -3.82 -19.11
CA ASP A 476 -25.66 -3.76 -18.15
C ASP A 476 -26.41 -2.41 -18.19
N HIS A 477 -27.25 -2.24 -19.21
CA HIS A 477 -28.25 -1.15 -19.26
C HIS A 477 -29.53 -1.47 -18.47
N GLY A 478 -29.55 -2.51 -17.61
CA GLY A 478 -30.80 -3.02 -17.02
C GLY A 478 -30.87 -3.13 -15.49
N SER A 479 -29.75 -3.17 -14.75
CA SER A 479 -29.77 -3.64 -13.36
C SER A 479 -29.24 -2.60 -12.37
N GLN A 480 -30.11 -1.74 -11.83
CA GLN A 480 -29.77 -0.79 -10.75
C GLN A 480 -29.43 -1.46 -9.39
N GLY A 481 -29.33 -2.79 -9.35
CA GLY A 481 -29.14 -3.60 -8.14
C GLY A 481 -27.89 -4.49 -8.15
N ALA A 482 -26.91 -4.24 -9.03
CA ALA A 482 -25.55 -4.76 -8.84
C ALA A 482 -24.91 -3.95 -7.69
N THR A 483 -25.15 -4.49 -6.49
CA THR A 483 -25.33 -3.81 -5.20
C THR A 483 -24.02 -3.48 -4.49
N THR A 484 -24.00 -2.40 -3.71
CA THR A 484 -22.94 -1.88 -2.81
C THR A 484 -21.92 -2.90 -2.27
N SER A 485 -22.34 -4.14 -1.99
CA SER A 485 -21.49 -5.30 -1.65
C SER A 485 -20.30 -5.54 -2.59
N GLY A 486 -20.49 -5.45 -3.91
CA GLY A 486 -19.42 -5.65 -4.90
C GLY A 486 -18.32 -4.59 -4.78
N TYR A 487 -18.72 -3.31 -4.62
CA TYR A 487 -17.80 -2.20 -4.42
C TYR A 487 -17.05 -2.30 -3.09
N ILE A 488 -17.72 -2.73 -2.01
CA ILE A 488 -17.07 -3.00 -0.71
C ILE A 488 -16.00 -4.08 -0.86
N ALA A 489 -16.31 -5.17 -1.57
CA ALA A 489 -15.33 -6.21 -1.82
C ALA A 489 -14.14 -5.65 -2.60
N MET A 490 -14.35 -4.92 -3.69
CA MET A 490 -13.26 -4.31 -4.48
C MET A 490 -12.38 -3.38 -3.63
N ALA A 491 -12.98 -2.54 -2.79
CA ALA A 491 -12.25 -1.64 -1.89
C ALA A 491 -11.36 -2.42 -0.90
N LYS A 492 -11.89 -3.49 -0.31
CA LYS A 492 -11.13 -4.40 0.57
C LYS A 492 -9.96 -5.09 -0.14
N HIS A 493 -10.13 -5.48 -1.40
CA HIS A 493 -9.04 -6.05 -2.20
C HIS A 493 -7.96 -5.04 -2.55
N LEU A 494 -8.34 -3.80 -2.84
CA LEU A 494 -7.39 -2.72 -3.05
C LEU A 494 -6.48 -2.54 -1.82
N ALA A 495 -7.03 -2.59 -0.61
CA ALA A 495 -6.23 -2.51 0.62
C ALA A 495 -5.20 -3.67 0.73
N ILE A 496 -5.60 -4.88 0.35
CA ILE A 496 -4.69 -6.05 0.29
C ILE A 496 -3.58 -5.82 -0.75
N GLU A 497 -3.92 -5.33 -1.94
CA GLU A 497 -2.94 -5.06 -3.00
C GLU A 497 -2.00 -3.91 -2.65
N ILE A 498 -2.48 -2.89 -1.93
CA ILE A 498 -1.63 -1.86 -1.34
C ILE A 498 -0.64 -2.47 -0.35
N ALA A 499 -1.11 -3.31 0.57
CA ALA A 499 -0.25 -3.98 1.54
C ALA A 499 0.83 -4.82 0.82
N LEU A 500 0.45 -5.58 -0.20
CA LEU A 500 1.37 -6.36 -1.03
C LEU A 500 2.39 -5.50 -1.79
N ALA A 501 1.98 -4.33 -2.30
CA ALA A 501 2.86 -3.43 -3.04
C ALA A 501 3.90 -2.77 -2.12
N LEU A 502 3.53 -2.45 -0.88
CA LEU A 502 4.39 -1.79 0.11
C LEU A 502 5.32 -2.76 0.84
N GLU A 503 4.86 -3.98 1.12
CA GLU A 503 5.58 -4.98 1.92
C GLU A 503 7.06 -5.20 1.56
N PRO A 504 7.48 -5.27 0.27
CA PRO A 504 8.88 -5.49 -0.08
C PRO A 504 9.82 -4.36 0.33
N TYR A 505 9.29 -3.16 0.60
CA TYR A 505 10.08 -1.94 0.84
C TYR A 505 10.01 -1.47 2.28
N ILE A 506 8.82 -1.54 2.91
CA ILE A 506 8.64 -1.07 4.29
C ILE A 506 8.41 -2.20 5.29
N HIS A 507 8.17 -3.43 4.83
CA HIS A 507 7.91 -4.59 5.67
C HIS A 507 6.74 -4.40 6.67
N LEU A 508 5.56 -4.03 6.16
CA LEU A 508 4.31 -3.85 6.93
C LEU A 508 4.01 -5.02 7.86
N SER A 509 4.41 -6.23 7.49
CA SER A 509 4.21 -7.43 8.28
C SER A 509 5.00 -7.46 9.61
N ARG A 510 6.00 -6.59 9.80
CA ARG A 510 6.81 -6.54 11.03
C ARG A 510 6.06 -5.81 12.15
N PRO A 511 6.03 -6.35 13.38
CA PRO A 511 5.38 -5.70 14.52
C PRO A 511 5.96 -4.32 14.87
N GLU A 512 7.26 -4.12 14.70
CA GLU A 512 7.91 -2.81 14.92
C GLU A 512 7.41 -1.73 13.95
N VAL A 513 7.19 -2.10 12.68
CA VAL A 513 6.68 -1.21 11.64
C VAL A 513 5.21 -0.88 11.92
N GLN A 514 4.39 -1.88 12.26
CA GLN A 514 2.97 -1.67 12.59
C GLN A 514 2.80 -0.77 13.81
N ARG A 515 3.59 -0.99 14.87
CA ARG A 515 3.58 -0.13 16.05
C ARG A 515 3.97 1.31 15.73
N ALA A 516 5.01 1.51 14.92
CA ALA A 516 5.43 2.85 14.53
C ALA A 516 4.36 3.57 13.72
N ILE A 517 3.74 2.88 12.74
CA ILE A 517 2.67 3.47 11.95
C ILE A 517 1.48 3.82 12.86
N ASN A 518 1.00 2.88 13.68
CA ASN A 518 -0.13 3.11 14.60
C ASN A 518 0.15 4.18 15.66
N ALA A 519 1.41 4.37 16.06
CA ALA A 519 1.80 5.38 17.04
C ALA A 519 1.86 6.80 16.46
N THR A 520 1.82 6.95 15.13
CA THR A 520 1.90 8.23 14.44
C THR A 520 0.55 8.63 13.86
N ASN A 521 0.30 9.94 13.83
CA ASN A 521 -0.89 10.48 13.19
C ASN A 521 -0.73 10.48 11.66
N ALA A 522 -1.84 10.30 10.97
CA ALA A 522 -1.96 10.39 9.52
C ALA A 522 -2.14 11.84 9.04
N ALA A 523 -1.71 12.10 7.82
CA ALA A 523 -2.00 13.34 7.11
C ALA A 523 -3.49 13.46 6.79
N TYR A 524 -4.06 14.64 7.04
CA TYR A 524 -5.43 14.92 6.65
C TYR A 524 -5.52 15.36 5.19
N PHE A 525 -5.96 14.50 4.27
CA PHE A 525 -6.02 14.83 2.84
C PHE A 525 -7.34 15.45 2.35
N GLY A 526 -8.22 15.94 3.23
CA GLY A 526 -9.52 16.47 2.81
C GLY A 526 -9.49 17.78 2.00
N HIS A 527 -8.31 18.33 1.70
CA HIS A 527 -8.12 19.46 0.78
C HIS A 527 -7.81 19.01 -0.65
N LEU A 528 -7.66 17.70 -0.90
CA LEU A 528 -7.45 17.17 -2.24
C LEU A 528 -8.79 17.06 -2.96
N GLU A 529 -9.11 18.08 -3.74
CA GLU A 529 -10.30 18.10 -4.58
C GLU A 529 -10.12 17.16 -5.80
N PRO A 530 -11.19 16.51 -6.28
CA PRO A 530 -11.11 15.59 -7.43
C PRO A 530 -10.59 16.23 -8.72
N ASP A 531 -10.90 17.51 -8.94
CA ASP A 531 -10.57 18.28 -10.15
C ASP A 531 -9.10 18.74 -10.22
N LEU A 532 -8.34 18.56 -9.15
CA LEU A 532 -6.91 18.87 -9.12
C LEU A 532 -6.13 17.87 -9.99
N SER A 533 -5.15 18.39 -10.73
CA SER A 533 -4.23 17.53 -11.48
C SER A 533 -3.37 16.68 -10.54
N ALA A 534 -2.95 15.49 -10.99
CA ALA A 534 -2.03 14.62 -10.27
C ALA A 534 -0.77 15.33 -9.75
N ALA A 535 -0.25 16.30 -10.51
CA ALA A 535 0.91 17.10 -10.11
C ALA A 535 0.56 18.02 -8.92
N ALA A 536 -0.60 18.67 -8.93
CA ALA A 536 -1.08 19.48 -7.82
C ALA A 536 -1.35 18.61 -6.58
N LYS A 537 -2.03 17.46 -6.74
CA LYS A 537 -2.27 16.49 -5.66
C LYS A 537 -0.95 16.01 -5.04
N ALA A 538 0.07 15.72 -5.85
CA ALA A 538 1.39 15.30 -5.37
C ALA A 538 2.11 16.39 -4.55
N THR A 539 2.03 17.66 -4.99
CA THR A 539 2.66 18.79 -4.28
C THR A 539 1.95 19.09 -2.97
N LEU A 540 0.61 19.18 -3.00
CA LEU A 540 -0.20 19.42 -1.81
C LEU A 540 -0.03 18.28 -0.80
N GLY A 541 -0.18 17.03 -1.24
CA GLY A 541 0.00 15.86 -0.37
C GLY A 541 1.38 15.84 0.30
N ALA A 542 2.43 16.26 -0.42
CA ALA A 542 3.76 16.38 0.14
C ALA A 542 3.93 17.51 1.16
N ALA A 543 3.29 18.66 0.92
CA ALA A 543 3.29 19.76 1.88
C ALA A 543 2.62 19.32 3.18
N MET A 544 1.42 18.72 3.08
CA MET A 544 0.64 18.24 4.22
C MET A 544 1.40 17.20 5.05
N VAL A 545 2.05 16.26 4.37
CA VAL A 545 2.85 15.20 5.00
C VAL A 545 4.07 15.74 5.75
N ASN A 546 4.68 16.83 5.25
CA ASN A 546 5.83 17.48 5.86
C ASN A 546 5.44 18.43 7.01
N GLU A 547 4.18 18.84 7.08
CA GLU A 547 3.68 19.73 8.14
C GLU A 547 3.33 19.00 9.44
N ILE A 548 3.14 17.67 9.40
CA ILE A 548 2.80 16.87 10.58
C ILE A 548 4.02 16.73 11.49
N ASN A 549 3.81 17.00 12.77
CA ASN A 549 4.81 16.84 13.81
C ASN A 549 5.14 15.36 14.07
N ASP A 550 6.43 15.07 14.12
CA ASP A 550 6.94 13.75 14.45
C ASP A 550 7.10 13.62 15.97
N ASP A 551 6.06 13.11 16.63
CA ASP A 551 6.06 12.84 18.08
C ASP A 551 6.43 11.39 18.37
N LEU A 552 7.52 11.19 19.11
CA LEU A 552 8.00 9.88 19.56
C LEU A 552 7.36 9.40 20.87
N SER A 553 6.56 10.23 21.55
CA SER A 553 5.96 9.90 22.85
C SER A 553 5.13 8.62 22.80
N ARG A 554 4.18 8.54 21.85
CA ARG A 554 3.34 7.36 21.61
C ARG A 554 4.14 6.17 21.13
N SER A 555 5.19 6.41 20.32
CA SER A 555 6.09 5.35 19.85
C SER A 555 6.86 4.72 21.02
N ALA A 556 7.29 5.53 21.99
CA ALA A 556 7.97 5.07 23.20
C ALA A 556 7.02 4.33 24.14
N GLU A 557 5.78 4.80 24.29
CA GLU A 557 4.72 4.09 25.02
C GLU A 557 4.45 2.71 24.41
N SER A 558 4.25 2.66 23.09
CA SER A 558 4.04 1.40 22.33
C SER A 558 5.26 0.47 22.38
N LEU A 559 6.47 1.05 22.43
CA LEU A 559 7.69 0.29 22.66
C LEU A 559 7.69 -0.40 24.02
N ALA A 560 7.41 0.36 25.08
CA ALA A 560 7.34 -0.13 26.44
C ALA A 560 6.28 -1.23 26.59
N ILE A 561 5.08 -1.04 26.02
CA ILE A 561 4.01 -2.05 26.02
C ILE A 561 4.52 -3.37 25.44
N ALA A 562 5.19 -3.33 24.28
CA ALA A 562 5.66 -4.55 23.66
C ALA A 562 6.77 -5.23 24.45
N LEU A 563 7.72 -4.46 25.00
CA LEU A 563 8.80 -5.00 25.82
C LEU A 563 8.25 -5.75 27.03
N VAL A 564 7.27 -5.17 27.73
CA VAL A 564 6.63 -5.81 28.88
C VAL A 564 5.79 -7.01 28.46
N ARG A 565 4.84 -6.81 27.53
CA ARG A 565 3.82 -7.83 27.22
C ARG A 565 4.30 -8.95 26.33
N HIS A 566 5.16 -8.67 25.35
CA HIS A 566 5.60 -9.67 24.37
C HIS A 566 6.98 -10.23 24.69
N TYR A 567 7.90 -9.38 25.15
CA TYR A 567 9.29 -9.80 25.42
C TYR A 567 9.57 -10.11 26.90
N ARG A 568 8.56 -9.98 27.79
CA ARG A 568 8.67 -10.23 29.24
C ARG A 568 9.83 -9.50 29.88
N VAL A 569 9.96 -8.23 29.52
CA VAL A 569 10.98 -7.34 30.03
C VAL A 569 10.40 -6.52 31.18
N ALA A 570 11.02 -6.61 32.36
CA ALA A 570 10.71 -5.71 33.45
C ALA A 570 11.16 -4.27 33.12
N LEU A 571 10.24 -3.30 33.27
CA LEU A 571 10.56 -1.89 33.16
C LEU A 571 11.07 -1.38 34.52
N GLU A 572 12.39 -1.30 34.67
CA GLU A 572 13.00 -0.69 35.86
C GLU A 572 12.74 0.83 35.91
N PRO A 573 12.72 1.47 37.10
CA PRO A 573 12.48 2.91 37.24
C PRO A 573 13.43 3.78 36.40
N GLU A 574 14.67 3.33 36.19
CA GLU A 574 15.65 3.99 35.33
C GLU A 574 15.22 4.00 33.86
N ALA A 575 14.66 2.89 33.36
CA ALA A 575 14.15 2.78 32.00
C ALA A 575 12.91 3.67 31.80
N ILE A 576 12.03 3.74 32.79
CA ILE A 576 10.85 4.63 32.78
C ILE A 576 11.30 6.09 32.67
N ASN A 577 12.24 6.51 33.53
CA ASN A 577 12.78 7.86 33.52
C ASN A 577 13.49 8.19 32.21
N PHE A 578 14.20 7.24 31.61
CA PHE A 578 14.83 7.40 30.31
C PHE A 578 13.78 7.66 29.21
N LEU A 579 12.72 6.84 29.12
CA LEU A 579 11.67 7.01 28.09
C LEU A 579 10.91 8.32 28.25
N ILE A 580 10.66 8.77 29.48
CA ILE A 580 10.03 10.07 29.75
C ILE A 580 10.94 11.22 29.30
N ARG A 581 12.22 11.21 29.72
CA ARG A 581 13.13 12.33 29.46
C ARG A 581 13.57 12.41 28.00
N GLN A 582 13.81 11.28 27.35
CA GLN A 582 14.34 11.23 25.99
C GLN A 582 13.24 11.33 24.93
N TYR A 583 12.07 10.72 25.16
CA TYR A 583 11.02 10.56 24.15
C TYR A 583 9.67 11.18 24.56
N GLY A 584 9.54 11.75 25.76
CA GLY A 584 8.30 12.40 26.19
C GLY A 584 7.15 11.43 26.50
N ALA A 585 7.44 10.16 26.76
CA ALA A 585 6.42 9.16 27.09
C ALA A 585 5.62 9.54 28.36
N ARG A 586 4.31 9.24 28.40
CA ARG A 586 3.48 9.56 29.57
C ARG A 586 3.77 8.66 30.76
N ALA A 587 4.10 9.30 31.89
CA ALA A 587 4.43 8.61 33.13
C ALA A 587 3.29 7.72 33.66
N SER A 588 2.03 8.14 33.52
CA SER A 588 0.86 7.36 33.94
C SER A 588 0.79 6.01 33.21
N THR A 589 0.99 6.00 31.89
CA THR A 589 0.98 4.77 31.08
C THR A 589 2.11 3.84 31.48
N LEU A 590 3.34 4.36 31.65
CA LEU A 590 4.51 3.55 32.02
C LEU A 590 4.40 2.96 33.44
N ASN A 591 3.84 3.70 34.39
CA ASN A 591 3.61 3.21 35.76
C ASN A 591 2.52 2.14 35.83
N ILE A 592 1.49 2.22 34.97
CA ILE A 592 0.51 1.13 34.84
C ILE A 592 1.22 -0.12 34.32
N LEU A 593 2.07 0.02 33.29
CA LEU A 593 2.82 -1.09 32.71
C LEU A 593 3.80 -1.76 33.65
N SER A 594 4.46 -1.02 34.55
CA SER A 594 5.38 -1.61 35.55
C SER A 594 4.65 -2.51 36.56
N ASN A 595 3.35 -2.28 36.76
CA ASN A 595 2.52 -3.00 37.72
C ASN A 595 1.73 -4.16 37.09
N ILE A 596 1.84 -4.38 35.77
CA ILE A 596 1.19 -5.51 35.10
C ILE A 596 1.93 -6.79 35.48
N ASP A 597 1.18 -7.75 36.02
CA ASP A 597 1.69 -9.09 36.31
C ASP A 597 2.13 -9.79 35.02
N GLN A 598 3.42 -10.09 34.91
CA GLN A 598 4.06 -10.65 33.70
C GLN A 598 3.62 -12.10 33.42
N THR A 599 2.85 -12.69 34.34
CA THR A 599 2.34 -14.06 34.31
C THR A 599 0.99 -14.20 33.60
N ALA A 600 0.30 -13.09 33.27
CA ALA A 600 -0.99 -13.14 32.60
C ALA A 600 -0.83 -13.60 31.12
N HIS A 601 -0.92 -14.90 30.91
CA HIS A 601 -0.85 -15.55 29.60
C HIS A 601 -1.96 -15.04 28.68
N ARG A 602 -1.59 -14.36 27.58
CA ARG A 602 -2.41 -14.43 26.36
C ARG A 602 -1.82 -15.52 25.48
N ASN A 603 -2.53 -16.65 25.40
CA ASN A 603 -2.30 -17.63 24.35
C ASN A 603 -2.50 -16.92 23.02
N ILE A 604 -1.41 -16.71 22.28
CA ILE A 604 -1.47 -16.25 20.90
C ILE A 604 -1.96 -17.48 20.10
N SER A 605 -3.29 -17.68 20.08
CA SER A 605 -3.93 -18.75 19.32
C SER A 605 -3.73 -18.45 17.84
N LEU A 606 -2.73 -19.11 17.26
CA LEU A 606 -2.39 -19.05 15.85
C LEU A 606 -2.43 -20.47 15.33
N LEU A 607 -2.96 -20.67 14.12
CA LEU A 607 -3.05 -21.93 13.39
C LEU A 607 -4.33 -22.73 13.63
N SER A 608 -5.45 -22.24 13.08
CA SER A 608 -6.63 -23.10 12.90
C SER A 608 -6.91 -23.48 11.45
N GLN A 609 -6.39 -22.76 10.45
CA GLN A 609 -6.77 -22.99 9.06
C GLN A 609 -5.60 -23.51 8.22
N ARG A 610 -5.76 -24.73 7.71
CA ARG A 610 -4.86 -25.28 6.68
C ARG A 610 -5.07 -24.51 5.38
N PRO A 611 -3.99 -24.20 4.63
CA PRO A 611 -4.13 -23.56 3.33
C PRO A 611 -4.92 -24.46 2.36
N ALA A 612 -5.70 -23.85 1.47
CA ALA A 612 -6.53 -24.57 0.51
C ALA A 612 -5.70 -25.48 -0.41
N GLY A 613 -6.20 -26.70 -0.66
CA GLY A 613 -5.56 -27.67 -1.55
C GLY A 613 -5.94 -27.45 -3.01
N ILE A 614 -5.02 -26.92 -3.81
CA ILE A 614 -5.26 -26.65 -5.26
C ILE A 614 -5.26 -27.92 -6.14
N GLY A 615 -4.70 -29.02 -5.62
CA GLY A 615 -4.58 -30.27 -6.36
C GLY A 615 -3.61 -30.16 -7.55
N THR A 616 -3.51 -31.24 -8.33
CA THR A 616 -2.63 -31.29 -9.52
C THR A 616 -3.39 -30.96 -10.80
N VAL A 617 -2.67 -30.47 -11.82
CA VAL A 617 -3.19 -30.26 -13.18
C VAL A 617 -3.72 -31.59 -13.74
N PRO A 618 -5.02 -31.69 -14.08
CA PRO A 618 -5.58 -32.87 -14.71
C PRO A 618 -4.94 -33.18 -16.07
N ARG A 619 -4.59 -34.45 -16.32
CA ARG A 619 -4.05 -34.89 -17.61
C ARG A 619 -5.00 -34.63 -18.79
N ARG A 620 -6.31 -34.55 -18.54
CA ARG A 620 -7.33 -34.27 -19.56
C ARG A 620 -7.15 -32.93 -20.27
N TRP A 621 -6.73 -31.88 -19.56
CA TRP A 621 -6.54 -30.55 -20.17
C TRP A 621 -5.44 -30.59 -21.25
N TYR A 622 -4.33 -31.28 -20.98
CA TYR A 622 -3.27 -31.48 -21.98
C TYR A 622 -3.72 -32.36 -23.14
N ARG A 623 -4.55 -33.39 -22.88
CA ARG A 623 -5.11 -34.24 -23.94
C ARG A 623 -6.02 -33.45 -24.88
N ALA A 624 -6.84 -32.54 -24.35
CA ALA A 624 -7.68 -31.66 -25.16
C ALA A 624 -6.83 -30.77 -26.10
N LEU A 625 -5.74 -30.17 -25.60
CA LEU A 625 -4.81 -29.39 -26.43
C LEU A 625 -4.12 -30.23 -27.52
N ILE A 626 -3.71 -31.46 -27.19
CA ILE A 626 -3.12 -32.38 -28.18
C ILE A 626 -4.15 -32.75 -29.26
N LYS A 627 -5.41 -33.01 -28.88
CA LYS A 627 -6.50 -33.28 -29.82
C LYS A 627 -6.77 -32.08 -30.73
N ALA A 628 -6.80 -30.86 -30.18
CA ALA A 628 -6.95 -29.63 -30.94
C ALA A 628 -5.83 -29.47 -31.98
N LYS A 629 -4.56 -29.63 -31.57
CA LYS A 629 -3.41 -29.54 -32.47
C LYS A 629 -3.49 -30.55 -33.62
N ARG A 630 -3.96 -31.78 -33.35
CA ARG A 630 -4.15 -32.83 -34.37
C ARG A 630 -5.33 -32.58 -35.32
N ALA A 631 -6.28 -31.72 -34.97
CA ALA A 631 -7.41 -31.37 -35.83
C ALA A 631 -7.14 -30.10 -36.66
N LEU A 632 -6.22 -29.25 -36.18
CA LEU A 632 -5.79 -28.02 -36.86
C LEU A 632 -4.64 -28.25 -37.87
N ASN A 633 -3.82 -29.28 -37.63
CA ASN A 633 -2.88 -29.84 -38.61
C ASN A 633 -3.64 -30.79 -39.56
#